data_AF-A0A1D2XAQ8-F1
#
_entry.id   AF-A0A1D2XAQ8-F1
#
_cell.length_a   1.000
_cell.length_b   1.000
_cell.length_c   1.000
_cell.angle_alpha   90.00
_cell.angle_beta   90.00
_cell.angle_gamma   90.00
#
_symmetry.space_group_name_H-M   'P 1'
#
loop_
_entity.id
_entity.type
_entity.pdbx_description
1 polymer ?
#
loop_
_entity_poly.entity_id
_entity_poly.type
_entity_poly.pdbx_seq_one_letter_code
_entity_poly.pdbx_strand_id
1 'polypeptide(L)'
;MARKQNKTATFLWNGKDKNGRKVKGEMQNISIALVKAELRKQGILSAKVRKKSISLGTKGGKIKPLDIALFTRQLATMMKAGVPLLQSFDITSEGMEKPAMQDLIGKIKSDVSSGTTLADALKNHPEHFDDLYCSLVASGEQSGALETLLDRIATFKEKTEALKAKIKKAMNYPIAVVCIAIIVTGILLIKVVPQFEEVFQGFGAELPAFTQMVVGLSEFVQAYWLYAIASIIGGIFGLQRLLKKSKLARNRLDRLVLKLPIIGPILEKSAVARFGRTLATTFAAGVPLVDALDSVSGASGNIVFEEATKRIKEDVSTGQQLQFAMRNASIFPSMAIQMVSIGEESGALDEMLDKVATFYEEEVDNMVEGLTSLMEPIIMSVLGVLVGGLIIAMYLPIFQLGAVV
;
A
#
# COMPACT_ATOMS: atom_id res chain seq x y z
N MET A 1 -44.89 22.12 21.81
CA MET A 1 -44.02 23.09 21.10
C MET A 1 -42.58 22.60 21.16
N ALA A 2 -42.05 22.05 20.06
CA ALA A 2 -40.70 21.48 20.03
C ALA A 2 -39.64 22.59 19.95
N ARG A 3 -38.73 22.65 20.93
CA ARG A 3 -37.54 23.53 20.90
C ARG A 3 -36.62 23.09 19.75
N LYS A 4 -36.49 23.92 18.71
CA LYS A 4 -35.43 23.79 17.69
C LYS A 4 -34.07 23.79 18.40
N GLN A 5 -33.37 22.66 18.40
CA GLN A 5 -31.96 22.60 18.79
C GLN A 5 -31.15 23.48 17.82
N ASN A 6 -30.55 24.53 18.37
CA ASN A 6 -29.70 25.45 17.61
C ASN A 6 -28.37 24.74 17.28
N LYS A 7 -28.26 24.19 16.06
CA LYS A 7 -27.01 23.60 15.56
C LYS A 7 -25.90 24.64 15.59
N THR A 8 -24.83 24.36 16.33
CA THR A 8 -23.58 25.13 16.32
C THR A 8 -22.90 24.97 14.97
N ALA A 9 -22.28 26.05 14.48
CA ALA A 9 -21.51 26.06 13.24
C ALA A 9 -20.14 26.69 13.50
N THR A 10 -19.12 26.20 12.78
CA THR A 10 -17.77 26.77 12.84
C THR A 10 -17.68 28.02 11.96
N PHE A 11 -17.21 29.12 12.52
CA PHE A 11 -16.99 30.38 11.83
C PHE A 11 -15.49 30.69 11.76
N LEU A 12 -15.03 31.06 10.57
CA LEU A 12 -13.69 31.60 10.35
C LEU A 12 -13.73 33.10 10.57
N TRP A 13 -12.79 33.62 11.36
CA TRP A 13 -12.70 35.05 11.62
C TRP A 13 -11.28 35.57 11.46
N ASN A 14 -11.18 36.81 10.99
CA ASN A 14 -9.94 37.58 10.96
C ASN A 14 -10.21 39.01 11.46
N GLY A 15 -9.44 39.45 12.45
CA GLY A 15 -9.60 40.74 13.10
C GLY A 15 -8.25 41.36 13.46
N LYS A 16 -8.28 42.47 14.18
CA LYS A 16 -7.10 43.11 14.75
C LYS A 16 -7.25 43.14 16.27
N ASP A 17 -6.21 42.72 16.97
CA ASP A 17 -6.14 42.87 18.43
C ASP A 17 -5.97 44.36 18.82
N LYS A 18 -6.08 44.70 20.10
CA LYS A 18 -5.94 46.07 20.66
C LYS A 18 -4.64 46.76 20.22
N ASN A 19 -3.59 45.97 19.95
CA ASN A 19 -2.29 46.44 19.48
C ASN A 19 -2.18 46.55 17.94
N GLY A 20 -3.29 46.47 17.20
CA GLY A 20 -3.34 46.58 15.75
C GLY A 20 -2.85 45.35 14.97
N ARG A 21 -2.39 44.30 15.66
CA ARG A 21 -1.90 43.04 15.06
C ARG A 21 -3.04 42.23 14.48
N LYS A 22 -2.86 41.74 13.24
CA LYS A 22 -3.85 40.88 12.58
C LYS A 22 -3.86 39.51 13.25
N VAL A 23 -5.01 39.12 13.77
CA VAL A 23 -5.26 37.81 14.40
C VAL A 23 -6.35 37.09 13.62
N LYS A 24 -6.17 35.78 13.44
CA LYS A 24 -7.11 34.91 12.71
C LYS A 24 -7.36 33.65 13.54
N GLY A 25 -8.58 33.12 13.47
CA GLY A 25 -8.95 31.91 14.20
C GLY A 25 -10.26 31.32 13.73
N GLU A 26 -10.60 30.18 14.33
CA GLU A 26 -11.90 29.52 14.18
C GLU A 26 -12.65 29.61 15.51
N MET A 27 -13.96 29.82 15.45
CA MET A 27 -14.82 29.83 16.65
C MET A 27 -16.13 29.15 16.32
N GLN A 28 -16.55 28.22 17.17
CA GLN A 28 -17.85 27.56 17.06
C GLN A 28 -18.91 28.39 17.79
N ASN A 29 -20.01 28.69 17.11
CA ASN A 29 -21.13 29.40 17.73
C ASN A 29 -22.43 29.14 16.96
N ILE A 30 -23.55 29.69 17.41
CA ILE A 30 -24.86 29.53 16.79
C ILE A 30 -25.07 30.57 15.67
N SER A 31 -24.45 31.76 15.79
CA SER A 31 -24.61 32.82 14.80
C SER A 31 -23.37 33.69 14.64
N ILE A 32 -23.25 34.33 13.46
CA ILE A 32 -22.19 35.31 13.16
C ILE A 32 -22.22 36.48 14.16
N ALA A 33 -23.41 36.88 14.61
CA ALA A 33 -23.58 37.97 15.57
C ALA A 33 -22.96 37.63 16.94
N LEU A 34 -23.16 36.40 17.41
CA LEU A 34 -22.59 35.92 18.67
C LEU A 34 -21.05 35.79 18.59
N VAL A 35 -20.51 35.30 17.47
CA VAL A 35 -19.05 35.27 17.25
C VAL A 35 -18.47 36.68 17.28
N LYS A 36 -19.10 37.66 16.61
CA LYS A 36 -18.64 39.06 16.64
C LYS A 36 -18.72 39.67 18.05
N ALA A 37 -19.72 39.31 18.84
CA ALA A 37 -19.86 39.79 20.21
C ALA A 37 -18.76 39.22 21.12
N GLU A 38 -18.46 37.94 20.98
CA GLU A 38 -17.41 37.25 21.75
C GLU A 38 -16.02 37.76 21.38
N LEU A 39 -15.72 37.94 20.08
CA LEU A 39 -14.46 38.51 19.62
C LEU A 39 -14.25 39.95 20.12
N ARG A 40 -15.32 40.75 20.23
CA ARG A 40 -15.24 42.10 20.83
C ARG A 40 -14.93 42.05 22.32
N LYS A 41 -15.52 41.11 23.08
CA LYS A 41 -15.18 40.90 24.49
C LYS A 41 -13.71 40.55 24.67
N GLN A 42 -13.16 39.77 23.75
CA GLN A 42 -11.74 39.38 23.71
C GLN A 42 -10.82 40.51 23.19
N GLY A 43 -11.34 41.71 22.90
CA GLY A 43 -10.54 42.85 22.46
C GLY A 43 -10.20 42.87 20.98
N ILE A 44 -10.80 41.98 20.17
CA ILE A 44 -10.54 41.87 18.74
C ILE A 44 -11.51 42.78 17.96
N LEU A 45 -10.95 43.86 17.40
CA LEU A 45 -11.65 44.86 16.62
C LEU A 45 -11.68 44.48 15.12
N SER A 46 -12.71 44.95 14.41
CA SER A 46 -12.86 44.76 12.95
C SER A 46 -12.86 43.30 12.48
N ALA A 47 -13.41 42.38 13.28
CA ALA A 47 -13.50 40.97 12.91
C ALA A 47 -14.44 40.75 11.70
N LYS A 48 -13.85 40.39 10.56
CA LYS A 48 -14.57 39.82 9.42
C LYS A 48 -14.83 38.35 9.76
N VAL A 49 -16.11 38.00 9.94
CA VAL A 49 -16.54 36.64 10.31
C VAL A 49 -17.30 36.05 9.13
N ARG A 50 -16.88 34.87 8.66
CA ARG A 50 -17.56 34.12 7.61
C ARG A 50 -17.90 32.73 8.13
N LYS A 51 -19.11 32.25 7.82
CA LYS A 51 -19.47 30.85 8.07
C LYS A 51 -18.53 29.98 7.24
N LYS A 52 -17.84 29.03 7.87
CA LYS A 52 -17.05 28.04 7.14
C LYS A 52 -18.06 27.23 6.32
N SER A 53 -18.06 27.44 5.01
CA SER A 53 -18.93 26.66 4.12
C SER A 53 -18.57 25.20 4.31
N ILE A 54 -19.56 24.37 4.63
CA ILE A 54 -19.39 22.92 4.62
C ILE A 54 -19.11 22.57 3.16
N SER A 55 -17.83 22.44 2.81
CA SER A 55 -17.41 21.93 1.51
C SER A 55 -17.83 20.48 1.48
N LEU A 56 -18.98 20.21 0.86
CA LEU A 56 -19.55 18.87 0.64
C LEU A 56 -18.75 18.08 -0.42
N GLY A 57 -17.42 18.17 -0.36
CA GLY A 57 -16.49 17.62 -1.34
C GLY A 57 -15.07 17.55 -0.80
N THR A 58 -14.67 16.35 -0.40
CA THR A 58 -13.31 15.80 -0.53
C THR A 58 -12.12 16.64 -0.02
N LYS A 59 -12.02 16.99 1.27
CA LYS A 59 -10.76 17.53 1.84
C LYS A 59 -10.37 17.03 3.24
N GLY A 60 -10.79 15.83 3.62
CA GLY A 60 -10.25 15.16 4.82
C GLY A 60 -8.95 14.37 4.57
N GLY A 61 -8.55 14.20 3.32
CA GLY A 61 -7.53 13.22 2.92
C GLY A 61 -8.08 11.79 3.02
N LYS A 62 -7.62 10.90 2.14
CA LYS A 62 -7.95 9.46 2.28
C LYS A 62 -7.07 8.88 3.39
N ILE A 63 -7.70 8.20 4.34
CA ILE A 63 -7.01 7.43 5.38
C ILE A 63 -6.27 6.26 4.69
N LYS A 64 -4.96 6.21 4.90
CA LYS A 64 -4.05 5.18 4.41
C LYS A 64 -3.74 4.21 5.55
N PRO A 65 -3.39 2.94 5.26
CA PRO A 65 -2.99 1.99 6.27
C PRO A 65 -1.84 2.47 7.18
N LEU A 66 -0.89 3.25 6.64
CA LEU A 66 0.18 3.86 7.42
C LEU A 66 -0.33 4.86 8.48
N ASP A 67 -1.42 5.58 8.22
CA ASP A 67 -2.01 6.50 9.21
C ASP A 67 -2.60 5.70 10.40
N ILE A 68 -3.21 4.54 10.12
CA ILE A 68 -3.72 3.63 11.15
C ILE A 68 -2.57 3.03 11.97
N ALA A 69 -1.46 2.67 11.32
CA ALA A 69 -0.26 2.18 12.01
C ALA A 69 0.30 3.24 12.97
N LEU A 70 0.45 4.49 12.49
CA LEU A 70 0.93 5.61 13.31
C LEU A 70 -0.01 5.90 14.48
N PHE A 71 -1.32 5.95 14.23
CA PHE A 71 -2.34 6.10 15.27
C PHE A 71 -2.23 5.02 16.34
N THR A 72 -2.12 3.75 15.92
CA THR A 72 -2.04 2.62 16.85
C THR A 72 -0.77 2.69 17.69
N ARG A 73 0.37 3.05 17.08
CA ARG A 73 1.64 3.25 17.81
C ARG A 73 1.53 4.37 18.84
N GLN A 74 0.98 5.52 18.45
CA GLN A 74 0.82 6.66 19.36
C GLN A 74 -0.12 6.30 20.51
N LEU A 75 -1.24 5.63 20.23
CA LEU A 75 -2.16 5.16 21.27
C LEU A 75 -1.47 4.19 22.23
N ALA A 76 -0.73 3.20 21.71
CA ALA A 76 0.03 2.24 22.51
C ALA A 76 1.06 2.94 23.41
N THR A 77 1.82 3.91 22.88
CA THR A 77 2.81 4.68 23.64
C THR A 77 2.15 5.49 24.76
N MET A 78 1.03 6.14 24.48
CA MET A 78 0.30 6.94 25.47
C MET A 78 -0.29 6.05 26.58
N MET A 79 -0.87 4.92 26.22
CA MET A 79 -1.40 3.96 27.21
C MET A 79 -0.29 3.36 28.07
N LYS A 80 0.84 2.97 27.47
CA LYS A 80 2.02 2.48 28.20
C LYS A 80 2.62 3.53 29.15
N ALA A 81 2.44 4.82 28.84
CA ALA A 81 2.81 5.93 29.73
C ALA A 81 1.78 6.19 30.84
N GLY A 82 0.73 5.37 30.96
CA GLY A 82 -0.32 5.51 31.96
C GLY A 82 -1.34 6.61 31.66
N VAL A 83 -1.36 7.16 30.44
CA VAL A 83 -2.35 8.18 30.05
C VAL A 83 -3.71 7.50 29.86
N PRO A 84 -4.80 8.03 30.46
CA PRO A 84 -6.14 7.48 30.28
C PRO A 84 -6.56 7.44 28.81
N LEU A 85 -7.21 6.35 28.39
CA LEU A 85 -7.58 6.08 26.98
C LEU A 85 -8.29 7.26 26.29
N LEU A 86 -9.28 7.87 26.94
CA LEU A 86 -10.02 9.02 26.39
C LEU A 86 -9.12 10.24 26.17
N GLN A 87 -8.12 10.46 27.03
CA GLN A 87 -7.15 11.54 26.89
C GLN A 87 -6.11 11.20 25.82
N SER A 88 -5.70 9.93 25.71
CA SER A 88 -4.83 9.46 24.62
C SER A 88 -5.47 9.74 23.26
N PHE A 89 -6.78 9.54 23.12
CA PHE A 89 -7.51 9.88 21.90
C PHE A 89 -7.46 11.37 21.55
N ASP A 90 -7.60 12.26 22.52
CA ASP A 90 -7.51 13.72 22.28
C ASP A 90 -6.13 14.11 21.76
N ILE A 91 -5.09 13.68 22.45
CA ILE A 91 -3.70 14.01 22.10
C ILE A 91 -3.33 13.43 20.73
N THR A 92 -3.73 12.18 20.48
CA THR A 92 -3.45 11.51 19.21
C THR A 92 -4.24 12.15 18.07
N SER A 93 -5.49 12.56 18.28
CA SER A 93 -6.30 13.27 17.28
C SER A 93 -5.68 14.62 16.91
N GLU A 94 -5.23 15.40 17.89
CA GLU A 94 -4.56 16.69 17.65
C GLU A 94 -3.25 16.54 16.86
N GLY A 95 -2.53 15.42 17.06
CA GLY A 95 -1.29 15.10 16.34
C GLY A 95 -1.48 14.64 14.89
N MET A 96 -2.69 14.33 14.44
CA MET A 96 -2.93 13.84 13.08
C MET A 96 -3.02 14.97 12.05
N GLU A 97 -2.28 14.86 10.94
CA GLU A 97 -2.33 15.85 9.86
C GLU A 97 -3.65 15.82 9.06
N LYS A 98 -4.29 14.65 8.96
CA LYS A 98 -5.45 14.44 8.09
C LYS A 98 -6.76 14.66 8.84
N PRO A 99 -7.62 15.60 8.41
CA PRO A 99 -8.90 15.83 9.07
C PRO A 99 -9.84 14.61 9.07
N ALA A 100 -9.74 13.72 8.06
CA ALA A 100 -10.50 12.46 8.06
C ALA A 100 -10.08 11.53 9.20
N MET A 101 -8.79 11.51 9.54
CA MET A 101 -8.28 10.70 10.65
C MET A 101 -8.71 11.28 12.00
N GLN A 102 -8.69 12.61 12.13
CA GLN A 102 -9.23 13.31 13.32
C GLN A 102 -10.71 13.00 13.53
N ASP A 103 -11.51 13.03 12.45
CA ASP A 103 -12.95 12.70 12.51
C ASP A 103 -13.19 11.23 12.87
N LEU A 104 -12.38 10.31 12.34
CA LEU A 104 -12.44 8.89 12.71
C LEU A 104 -12.13 8.68 14.20
N ILE A 105 -11.03 9.27 14.69
CA ILE A 105 -10.64 9.20 16.10
C ILE A 105 -11.73 9.80 16.99
N GLY A 106 -12.29 10.95 16.59
CA GLY A 106 -13.38 11.60 17.32
C GLY A 106 -14.64 10.73 17.43
N LYS A 107 -15.00 10.00 16.38
CA LYS A 107 -16.11 9.03 16.40
C LYS A 107 -15.85 7.89 17.37
N ILE A 108 -14.68 7.25 17.27
CA ILE A 108 -14.29 6.14 18.16
C ILE A 108 -14.26 6.62 19.62
N LYS A 109 -13.69 7.80 19.88
CA LYS A 109 -13.69 8.42 21.21
C LYS A 109 -15.10 8.64 21.73
N SER A 110 -16.00 9.16 20.90
CA SER A 110 -17.40 9.41 21.27
C SER A 110 -18.09 8.12 21.70
N ASP A 111 -17.93 7.05 20.92
CA ASP A 111 -18.51 5.74 21.21
C ASP A 111 -17.96 5.20 22.55
N VAL A 112 -16.63 5.17 22.72
CA VAL A 112 -16.01 4.72 23.97
C VAL A 112 -16.43 5.57 25.17
N SER A 113 -16.56 6.89 25.00
CA SER A 113 -17.03 7.79 26.06
C SER A 113 -18.50 7.58 26.43
N SER A 114 -19.29 6.98 25.53
CA SER A 114 -20.68 6.60 25.78
C SER A 114 -20.82 5.24 26.49
N GLY A 115 -19.70 4.53 26.72
CA GLY A 115 -19.65 3.28 27.47
C GLY A 115 -19.54 2.02 26.61
N THR A 116 -19.35 2.14 25.29
CA THR A 116 -19.02 0.97 24.45
C THR A 116 -17.57 0.57 24.66
N THR A 117 -17.27 -0.73 24.49
CA THR A 117 -15.88 -1.21 24.48
C THR A 117 -15.11 -0.60 23.31
N LEU A 118 -13.79 -0.47 23.44
CA LEU A 118 -12.93 -0.02 22.34
C LEU A 118 -13.03 -0.97 21.15
N ALA A 119 -13.04 -2.29 21.40
CA ALA A 119 -13.17 -3.28 20.35
C ALA A 119 -14.44 -3.09 19.51
N ASP A 120 -15.59 -2.86 20.15
CA ASP A 120 -16.86 -2.68 19.43
C ASP A 120 -16.94 -1.32 18.72
N ALA A 121 -16.37 -0.27 19.32
CA ALA A 121 -16.24 1.03 18.64
C ALA A 121 -15.39 0.92 17.37
N LEU A 122 -14.32 0.12 17.39
CA LEU A 122 -13.47 -0.12 16.22
C LEU A 122 -14.17 -0.98 15.16
N LYS A 123 -15.00 -1.96 15.55
CA LYS A 123 -15.77 -2.80 14.62
C LYS A 123 -16.77 -2.01 13.78
N ASN A 124 -17.22 -0.84 14.25
CA ASN A 124 -18.06 0.07 13.47
C ASN A 124 -17.32 0.67 12.25
N HIS A 125 -16.01 0.45 12.14
CA HIS A 125 -15.12 0.98 11.09
C HIS A 125 -14.29 -0.13 10.40
N PRO A 126 -14.94 -1.16 9.80
CA PRO A 126 -14.27 -2.33 9.23
C PRO A 126 -13.36 -2.01 8.04
N GLU A 127 -13.53 -0.83 7.41
CA GLU A 127 -12.66 -0.35 6.35
C GLU A 127 -11.24 0.03 6.82
N HIS A 128 -11.05 0.19 8.13
CA HIS A 128 -9.80 0.66 8.75
C HIS A 128 -9.25 -0.32 9.78
N PHE A 129 -10.12 -1.01 10.50
CA PHE A 129 -9.77 -2.00 11.50
C PHE A 129 -10.27 -3.37 11.04
N ASP A 130 -9.34 -4.30 10.83
CA ASP A 130 -9.67 -5.67 10.46
C ASP A 130 -10.13 -6.46 11.69
N ASP A 131 -10.78 -7.62 11.45
CA ASP A 131 -11.31 -8.47 12.51
C ASP A 131 -10.24 -8.89 13.52
N LEU A 132 -8.99 -9.07 13.03
CA LEU A 132 -7.85 -9.36 13.88
C LEU A 132 -7.56 -8.22 14.87
N TYR A 133 -7.47 -6.98 14.37
CA TYR A 133 -7.25 -5.80 15.22
C TYR A 133 -8.32 -5.72 16.31
N CYS A 134 -9.59 -5.84 15.93
CA CYS A 134 -10.71 -5.78 16.87
C CYS A 134 -10.67 -6.93 17.89
N SER A 135 -10.28 -8.14 17.49
CA SER A 135 -10.20 -9.30 18.37
C SER A 135 -9.05 -9.19 19.37
N LEU A 136 -7.89 -8.69 18.94
CA LEU A 136 -6.76 -8.44 19.83
C LEU A 136 -7.08 -7.34 20.84
N VAL A 137 -7.73 -6.26 20.40
CA VAL A 137 -8.18 -5.20 21.31
C VAL A 137 -9.19 -5.75 22.33
N ALA A 138 -10.17 -6.54 21.90
CA ALA A 138 -11.16 -7.14 22.78
C ALA A 138 -10.50 -8.03 23.86
N SER A 139 -9.56 -8.88 23.45
CA SER A 139 -8.78 -9.70 24.37
C SER A 139 -7.97 -8.84 25.35
N GLY A 140 -7.44 -7.70 24.90
CA GLY A 140 -6.66 -6.77 25.72
C GLY A 140 -7.51 -6.01 26.74
N GLU A 141 -8.70 -5.59 26.34
CA GLU A 141 -9.68 -4.98 27.24
C GLU A 141 -10.16 -5.97 28.31
N GLN A 142 -10.47 -7.21 27.93
CA GLN A 142 -10.99 -8.22 28.84
C GLN A 142 -9.93 -8.73 29.83
N SER A 143 -8.67 -8.82 29.41
CA SER A 143 -7.54 -9.26 30.24
C SER A 143 -6.86 -8.12 31.01
N GLY A 144 -7.24 -6.86 30.77
CA GLY A 144 -6.57 -5.69 31.33
C GLY A 144 -5.16 -5.44 30.76
N ALA A 145 -4.75 -6.17 29.72
CA ALA A 145 -3.44 -6.06 29.08
C ALA A 145 -3.48 -5.24 27.77
N LEU A 146 -4.42 -4.28 27.67
CA LEU A 146 -4.66 -3.49 26.47
C LEU A 146 -3.41 -2.75 25.98
N GLU A 147 -2.59 -2.23 26.89
CA GLU A 147 -1.32 -1.56 26.58
C GLU A 147 -0.34 -2.48 25.83
N THR A 148 -0.17 -3.71 26.31
CA THR A 148 0.73 -4.71 25.72
C THR A 148 0.21 -5.17 24.37
N LEU A 149 -1.11 -5.37 24.24
CA LEU A 149 -1.68 -5.80 22.96
C LEU A 149 -1.68 -4.69 21.92
N LEU A 150 -1.95 -3.44 22.30
CA LEU A 150 -1.81 -2.31 21.38
C LEU A 150 -0.37 -2.15 20.89
N ASP A 151 0.63 -2.38 21.74
CA ASP A 151 2.05 -2.35 21.34
C ASP A 151 2.40 -3.45 20.32
N ARG A 152 1.86 -4.66 20.51
CA ARG A 152 1.98 -5.77 19.55
C ARG A 152 1.30 -5.44 18.23
N ILE A 153 0.06 -4.92 18.26
CA ILE A 153 -0.68 -4.52 17.06
C ILE A 153 0.05 -3.40 16.32
N ALA A 154 0.57 -2.40 17.03
CA ALA A 154 1.34 -1.31 16.45
C ALA A 154 2.57 -1.85 15.71
N THR A 155 3.34 -2.71 16.37
CA THR A 155 4.54 -3.34 15.79
C THR A 155 4.19 -4.14 14.54
N PHE A 156 3.11 -4.94 14.60
CA PHE A 156 2.64 -5.70 13.45
C PHE A 156 2.26 -4.82 12.26
N LYS A 157 1.47 -3.75 12.49
CA LYS A 157 1.05 -2.82 11.42
C LYS A 157 2.25 -2.08 10.83
N GLU A 158 3.19 -1.63 11.66
CA GLU A 158 4.42 -0.95 11.21
C GLU A 158 5.28 -1.85 10.33
N LYS A 159 5.56 -3.08 10.78
CA LYS A 159 6.35 -4.06 10.03
C LYS A 159 5.67 -4.43 8.70
N THR A 160 4.35 -4.64 8.73
CA THR A 160 3.57 -4.95 7.53
C THR A 160 3.61 -3.81 6.50
N GLU A 161 3.44 -2.57 6.93
CA GLU A 161 3.49 -1.42 6.03
C GLU A 161 4.92 -1.11 5.57
N ALA A 162 5.93 -1.32 6.41
CA ALA A 162 7.34 -1.22 6.02
C ALA A 162 7.70 -2.25 4.94
N LEU A 163 7.27 -3.51 5.09
CA LEU A 163 7.47 -4.56 4.08
C LEU A 163 6.79 -4.19 2.76
N LYS A 164 5.51 -3.78 2.79
CA LYS A 164 4.80 -3.32 1.59
C LYS A 164 5.49 -2.13 0.93
N ALA A 165 5.96 -1.16 1.72
CA ALA A 165 6.66 0.01 1.23
C ALA A 165 8.00 -0.38 0.57
N LYS A 166 8.73 -1.32 1.16
CA LYS A 166 10.00 -1.84 0.62
C LYS A 166 9.79 -2.54 -0.72
N ILE A 167 8.82 -3.46 -0.80
CA ILE A 167 8.43 -4.13 -2.06
C ILE A 167 8.05 -3.10 -3.11
N LYS A 168 7.18 -2.14 -2.77
CA LYS A 168 6.73 -1.11 -3.71
C LYS A 168 7.89 -0.23 -4.19
N LYS A 169 8.76 0.20 -3.27
CA LYS A 169 9.92 1.03 -3.59
C LYS A 169 10.86 0.31 -4.56
N ALA A 170 11.07 -0.97 -4.35
CA ALA A 170 11.95 -1.73 -5.20
C ALA A 170 11.37 -2.08 -6.57
N MET A 171 10.04 -2.20 -6.69
CA MET A 171 9.38 -2.33 -8.01
C MET A 171 9.39 -1.03 -8.82
N ASN A 172 9.48 0.13 -8.17
CA ASN A 172 9.45 1.42 -8.87
C ASN A 172 10.64 1.59 -9.82
N TYR A 173 11.83 1.13 -9.43
CA TYR A 173 13.03 1.27 -10.25
C TYR A 173 12.95 0.46 -11.56
N PRO A 174 12.59 -0.84 -11.55
CA PRO A 174 12.26 -1.62 -12.75
C PRO A 174 11.25 -0.98 -13.66
N ILE A 175 10.13 -0.52 -13.10
CA ILE A 175 9.07 0.10 -13.90
C ILE A 175 9.59 1.39 -14.54
N ALA A 176 10.28 2.24 -13.78
CA ALA A 176 10.80 3.51 -14.29
C ALA A 176 11.78 3.31 -15.44
N VAL A 177 12.73 2.37 -15.32
CA VAL A 177 13.70 2.15 -16.39
C VAL A 177 13.08 1.51 -17.62
N VAL A 178 12.20 0.51 -17.47
CA VAL A 178 11.48 -0.08 -18.62
C VAL A 178 10.66 0.99 -19.34
N CYS A 179 9.99 1.88 -18.60
CA CYS A 179 9.27 3.01 -19.19
C CYS A 179 10.22 3.94 -19.98
N ILE A 180 11.37 4.32 -19.42
CA ILE A 180 12.35 5.17 -20.10
C ILE A 180 12.89 4.47 -21.35
N ALA A 181 13.23 3.18 -21.27
CA ALA A 181 13.72 2.40 -22.41
C ALA A 181 12.67 2.35 -23.55
N ILE A 182 11.40 2.11 -23.22
CA ILE A 182 10.30 2.14 -24.20
C ILE A 182 10.14 3.53 -24.81
N ILE A 183 10.22 4.60 -24.02
CA ILE A 183 10.11 5.98 -24.50
C ILE A 183 11.26 6.31 -25.47
N VAL A 184 12.51 6.04 -25.07
CA VAL A 184 13.70 6.29 -25.90
C VAL A 184 13.62 5.49 -27.20
N THR A 185 13.32 4.19 -27.12
CA THR A 185 13.14 3.34 -28.30
C THR A 185 12.02 3.85 -29.20
N GLY A 186 10.90 4.26 -28.61
CA GLY A 186 9.76 4.83 -29.34
C GLY A 186 10.14 6.11 -30.07
N ILE A 187 10.89 7.02 -29.43
CA ILE A 187 11.37 8.26 -30.08
C ILE A 187 12.30 7.94 -31.25
N LEU A 188 13.24 7.01 -31.06
CA LEU A 188 14.17 6.61 -32.11
C LEU A 188 13.42 6.05 -33.32
N LEU A 189 12.46 5.15 -33.10
CA LEU A 189 11.65 4.59 -34.18
C LEU A 189 10.75 5.65 -34.83
N ILE A 190 10.02 6.46 -34.07
CA ILE A 190 9.02 7.40 -34.62
C ILE A 190 9.66 8.61 -35.32
N LYS A 191 10.85 9.06 -34.87
CA LYS A 191 11.45 10.30 -35.36
C LYS A 191 12.76 10.10 -36.11
N VAL A 192 13.65 9.25 -35.60
CA VAL A 192 15.02 9.15 -36.13
C VAL A 192 15.08 8.24 -37.36
N VAL A 193 14.46 7.06 -37.29
CA VAL A 193 14.43 6.11 -38.44
C VAL A 193 13.85 6.73 -39.72
N PRO A 194 12.65 7.35 -39.71
CA PRO A 194 12.06 7.90 -40.94
C PRO A 194 12.86 9.07 -41.52
N GLN A 195 13.49 9.91 -40.68
CA GLN A 195 14.37 10.97 -41.18
C GLN A 195 15.56 10.41 -41.97
N PHE A 196 16.09 9.26 -41.56
CA PHE A 196 17.17 8.60 -42.29
C PHE A 196 16.67 7.91 -43.54
N GLU A 197 15.48 7.30 -43.50
CA GLU A 197 14.86 6.72 -44.68
C GLU A 197 14.67 7.76 -45.80
N GLU A 198 14.12 8.93 -45.50
CA GLU A 198 13.94 10.03 -46.47
C GLU A 198 15.26 10.43 -47.14
N VAL A 199 16.34 10.49 -46.36
CA VAL A 199 17.69 10.78 -46.87
C VAL A 199 18.14 9.68 -47.85
N PHE A 200 17.90 8.40 -47.55
CA PHE A 200 18.32 7.29 -48.40
C PHE A 200 17.48 7.11 -49.66
N GLN A 201 16.17 7.36 -49.60
CA GLN A 201 15.31 7.35 -50.79
C GLN A 201 15.80 8.39 -51.83
N GLY A 202 16.39 9.50 -51.38
CA GLY A 202 17.02 10.50 -52.24
C GLY A 202 18.25 10.02 -53.03
N PHE A 203 18.89 8.91 -52.63
CA PHE A 203 20.06 8.32 -53.31
C PHE A 203 19.70 7.22 -54.32
N GLY A 204 18.43 6.82 -54.42
CA GLY A 204 17.96 5.88 -55.45
C GLY A 204 18.46 4.43 -55.31
N ALA A 205 18.96 4.04 -54.13
CA ALA A 205 19.41 2.68 -53.84
C ALA A 205 18.42 1.94 -52.93
N GLU A 206 18.25 0.63 -53.16
CA GLU A 206 17.44 -0.22 -52.28
C GLU A 206 18.14 -0.40 -50.91
N LEU A 207 17.37 -0.21 -49.84
CA LEU A 207 17.87 -0.39 -48.47
C LEU A 207 18.22 -1.87 -48.22
N PRO A 208 19.29 -2.17 -47.45
CA PRO A 208 19.59 -3.53 -47.00
C PRO A 208 18.44 -4.15 -46.20
N ALA A 209 18.29 -5.49 -46.25
CA ALA A 209 17.20 -6.21 -45.59
C ALA A 209 17.07 -5.91 -44.08
N PHE A 210 18.19 -5.74 -43.36
CA PHE A 210 18.17 -5.38 -41.94
C PHE A 210 17.62 -3.96 -41.71
N THR A 211 18.01 -3.00 -42.54
CA THR A 211 17.49 -1.63 -42.49
C THR A 211 16.01 -1.58 -42.86
N GLN A 212 15.58 -2.33 -43.87
CA GLN A 212 14.17 -2.46 -44.26
C GLN A 212 13.31 -3.02 -43.11
N MET A 213 13.80 -4.02 -42.37
CA MET A 213 13.08 -4.55 -41.20
C MET A 213 12.89 -3.48 -40.11
N VAL A 214 13.91 -2.67 -39.84
CA VAL A 214 13.85 -1.60 -38.83
C VAL A 214 12.91 -0.47 -39.28
N VAL A 215 12.94 -0.12 -40.57
CA VAL A 215 12.02 0.84 -41.18
C VAL A 215 10.57 0.33 -41.11
N GLY A 216 10.30 -0.91 -41.50
CA GLY A 216 8.95 -1.48 -41.40
C GLY A 216 8.43 -1.55 -39.95
N LEU A 217 9.30 -1.83 -38.98
CA LEU A 217 8.94 -1.75 -37.56
C LEU A 217 8.63 -0.30 -37.14
N SER A 218 9.42 0.66 -37.63
CA SER A 218 9.19 2.08 -37.40
C SER A 218 7.85 2.53 -37.97
N GLU A 219 7.52 2.20 -39.22
CA GLU A 219 6.24 2.52 -39.85
C GLU A 219 5.06 1.93 -39.07
N PHE A 220 5.17 0.66 -38.64
CA PHE A 220 4.16 0.03 -37.79
C PHE A 220 3.97 0.79 -36.47
N VAL A 221 5.06 1.15 -35.80
CA VAL A 221 4.98 1.90 -34.55
C VAL A 221 4.42 3.31 -34.80
N GLN A 222 4.82 4.01 -35.86
CA GLN A 222 4.29 5.32 -36.23
C GLN A 222 2.78 5.29 -36.52
N ALA A 223 2.29 4.26 -37.19
CA ALA A 223 0.87 4.09 -37.49
C ALA A 223 0.05 3.74 -36.24
N TYR A 224 0.60 2.90 -35.34
CA TYR A 224 -0.18 2.30 -34.26
C TYR A 224 0.18 2.74 -32.83
N TRP A 225 1.18 3.59 -32.60
CA TRP A 225 1.62 3.93 -31.23
C TRP A 225 0.52 4.56 -30.36
N LEU A 226 -0.35 5.42 -30.94
CA LEU A 226 -1.50 5.99 -30.21
C LEU A 226 -2.49 4.90 -29.80
N TYR A 227 -2.78 3.95 -30.69
CA TYR A 227 -3.64 2.79 -30.38
C TYR A 227 -2.98 1.86 -29.38
N ALA A 228 -1.66 1.68 -29.43
CA ALA A 228 -0.90 0.88 -28.47
C ALA A 228 -0.96 1.50 -27.06
N ILE A 229 -0.73 2.81 -26.93
CA ILE A 229 -0.86 3.52 -25.66
C ILE A 229 -2.31 3.49 -25.15
N ALA A 230 -3.30 3.74 -26.02
CA ALA A 230 -4.70 3.67 -25.66
C ALA A 230 -5.12 2.26 -25.21
N SER A 231 -4.59 1.22 -25.87
CA SER A 231 -4.80 -0.19 -25.51
C SER A 231 -4.16 -0.54 -24.16
N ILE A 232 -2.94 -0.08 -23.88
CA ILE A 232 -2.27 -0.29 -22.58
C ILE A 232 -3.07 0.39 -21.47
N ILE A 233 -3.43 1.67 -21.65
CA ILE A 233 -4.20 2.42 -20.64
C ILE A 233 -5.59 1.79 -20.45
N GLY A 234 -6.29 1.46 -21.54
CA GLY A 234 -7.58 0.81 -21.53
C GLY A 234 -7.55 -0.58 -20.90
N GLY A 235 -6.50 -1.35 -21.17
CA GLY A 235 -6.23 -2.67 -20.60
C GLY A 235 -5.96 -2.59 -19.10
N ILE A 236 -5.12 -1.66 -18.66
CA ILE A 236 -4.87 -1.44 -17.22
C ILE A 236 -6.16 -1.04 -16.51
N PHE A 237 -6.92 -0.09 -17.06
CA PHE A 237 -8.15 0.39 -16.43
C PHE A 237 -9.26 -0.68 -16.43
N GLY A 238 -9.37 -1.43 -17.54
CA GLY A 238 -10.26 -2.57 -17.69
C GLY A 238 -9.94 -3.68 -16.71
N LEU A 239 -8.67 -4.05 -16.58
CA LEU A 239 -8.19 -5.03 -15.62
C LEU A 239 -8.45 -4.56 -14.18
N GLN A 240 -8.12 -3.31 -13.84
CA GLN A 240 -8.41 -2.76 -12.50
C GLN A 240 -9.90 -2.83 -12.17
N ARG A 241 -10.78 -2.51 -13.13
CA ARG A 241 -12.23 -2.56 -12.93
C ARG A 241 -12.74 -4.00 -12.82
N LEU A 242 -12.18 -4.91 -13.61
CA LEU A 242 -12.50 -6.34 -13.56
C LEU A 242 -12.09 -6.95 -12.21
N LEU A 243 -10.87 -6.68 -11.74
CA LEU A 243 -10.36 -7.17 -10.46
C LEU A 243 -11.13 -6.61 -9.26
N LYS A 244 -11.66 -5.38 -9.35
CA LYS A 244 -12.52 -4.80 -8.31
C LYS A 244 -13.92 -5.42 -8.29
N LYS A 245 -14.44 -5.88 -9.43
CA LYS A 245 -15.81 -6.40 -9.56
C LYS A 245 -15.91 -7.92 -9.44
N SER A 246 -14.89 -8.66 -9.85
CA SER A 246 -14.95 -10.12 -9.95
C SER A 246 -13.93 -10.78 -9.03
N LYS A 247 -14.44 -11.48 -8.00
CA LYS A 247 -13.63 -12.32 -7.10
C LYS A 247 -12.91 -13.43 -7.88
N LEU A 248 -13.56 -14.01 -8.89
CA LEU A 248 -12.98 -15.08 -9.71
C LEU A 248 -11.80 -14.57 -10.54
N ALA A 249 -11.91 -13.36 -11.12
CA ALA A 249 -10.82 -12.74 -11.86
C ALA A 249 -9.61 -12.42 -10.96
N ARG A 250 -9.87 -11.90 -9.75
CA ARG A 250 -8.84 -11.66 -8.73
C ARG A 250 -8.10 -12.95 -8.35
N ASN A 251 -8.86 -14.00 -8.02
CA ASN A 251 -8.28 -15.27 -7.60
C ASN A 251 -7.46 -15.94 -8.72
N ARG A 252 -7.89 -15.83 -9.98
CA ARG A 252 -7.11 -16.33 -11.13
C ARG A 252 -5.82 -15.54 -11.33
N LEU A 253 -5.87 -14.22 -11.20
CA LEU A 253 -4.68 -13.39 -11.30
C LEU A 253 -3.68 -13.74 -10.19
N ASP A 254 -4.14 -13.84 -8.95
CA ASP A 254 -3.29 -14.15 -7.80
C ASP A 254 -2.56 -15.50 -7.97
N ARG A 255 -3.24 -16.51 -8.55
CA ARG A 255 -2.65 -17.80 -8.92
C ARG A 255 -1.65 -17.70 -10.09
N LEU A 256 -1.91 -16.83 -11.07
CA LEU A 256 -1.04 -16.66 -12.22
C LEU A 256 0.26 -15.93 -11.84
N VAL A 257 0.16 -14.89 -11.02
CA VAL A 257 1.32 -14.09 -10.60
C VAL A 257 2.32 -14.92 -9.79
N LEU A 258 1.85 -15.90 -9.00
CA LEU A 258 2.72 -16.84 -8.30
C LEU A 258 3.56 -17.75 -9.22
N LYS A 259 3.13 -17.95 -10.48
CA LYS A 259 3.86 -18.77 -11.46
C LYS A 259 4.94 -18.00 -12.23
N LEU A 260 5.06 -16.69 -12.00
CA LEU A 260 6.06 -15.87 -12.67
C LEU A 260 7.46 -16.18 -12.12
N PRO A 261 8.47 -16.46 -12.95
CA PRO A 261 9.77 -16.98 -12.50
C PRO A 261 10.53 -16.03 -11.57
N ILE A 262 10.31 -14.72 -11.70
CA ILE A 262 10.98 -13.69 -10.89
C ILE A 262 10.11 -13.23 -9.72
N ILE A 263 8.84 -12.94 -9.98
CA ILE A 263 7.92 -12.33 -9.00
C ILE A 263 7.31 -13.41 -8.09
N GLY A 264 7.05 -14.60 -8.61
CA GLY A 264 6.41 -15.70 -7.90
C GLY A 264 7.15 -16.08 -6.62
N PRO A 265 8.45 -16.38 -6.67
CA PRO A 265 9.23 -16.73 -5.48
C PRO A 265 9.25 -15.60 -4.43
N ILE A 266 9.26 -14.33 -4.84
CA ILE A 266 9.20 -13.18 -3.92
C ILE A 266 7.85 -13.13 -3.22
N LEU A 267 6.75 -13.32 -3.95
CA LEU A 267 5.41 -13.32 -3.38
C LEU A 267 5.17 -14.52 -2.47
N GLU A 268 5.70 -15.68 -2.82
CA GLU A 268 5.63 -16.90 -2.00
C GLU A 268 6.34 -16.69 -0.66
N LYS A 269 7.62 -16.27 -0.68
CA LYS A 269 8.38 -15.96 0.54
C LYS A 269 7.75 -14.82 1.35
N SER A 270 7.22 -13.79 0.67
CA SER A 270 6.49 -12.71 1.35
C SER A 270 5.21 -13.20 2.03
N ALA A 271 4.50 -14.15 1.42
CA ALA A 271 3.30 -14.75 2.02
C ALA A 271 3.66 -15.61 3.25
N VAL A 272 4.75 -16.40 3.18
CA VAL A 272 5.27 -17.17 4.32
C VAL A 272 5.73 -16.24 5.45
N ALA A 273 6.43 -15.16 5.13
CA ALA A 273 6.85 -14.15 6.09
C ALA A 273 5.64 -13.52 6.82
N ARG A 274 4.61 -13.11 6.07
CA ARG A 274 3.37 -12.57 6.65
C ARG A 274 2.61 -13.60 7.47
N PHE A 275 2.58 -14.86 7.02
CA PHE A 275 1.99 -15.97 7.76
C PHE A 275 2.66 -16.10 9.12
N GLY A 276 3.99 -16.24 9.15
CA GLY A 276 4.79 -16.35 10.36
C GLY A 276 4.60 -15.15 11.29
N ARG A 277 4.74 -13.93 10.76
CA ARG A 277 4.64 -12.68 11.55
C ARG A 277 3.26 -12.53 12.18
N THR A 278 2.21 -12.76 11.39
CA THR A 278 0.83 -12.63 11.86
C THR A 278 0.58 -13.68 12.94
N LEU A 279 0.87 -14.95 12.65
CA LEU A 279 0.60 -16.04 13.59
C LEU A 279 1.41 -15.89 14.90
N ALA A 280 2.69 -15.52 14.82
CA ALA A 280 3.52 -15.22 15.99
C ALA A 280 2.92 -14.13 16.86
N THR A 281 2.54 -13.00 16.24
CA THR A 281 2.00 -11.85 16.98
C THR A 281 0.68 -12.20 17.66
N THR A 282 -0.21 -12.89 16.95
CA THR A 282 -1.53 -13.26 17.46
C THR A 282 -1.45 -14.31 18.55
N PHE A 283 -0.60 -15.32 18.37
CA PHE A 283 -0.43 -16.39 19.33
C PHE A 283 0.24 -15.86 20.62
N ALA A 284 1.26 -15.03 20.49
CA ALA A 284 1.92 -14.39 21.64
C ALA A 284 1.04 -13.36 22.35
N ALA A 285 -0.04 -12.88 21.72
CA ALA A 285 -1.08 -12.08 22.36
C ALA A 285 -2.09 -12.92 23.15
N GLY A 286 -1.94 -14.25 23.18
CA GLY A 286 -2.82 -15.17 23.90
C GLY A 286 -4.09 -15.55 23.12
N VAL A 287 -4.18 -15.21 21.83
CA VAL A 287 -5.32 -15.62 20.99
C VAL A 287 -5.21 -17.12 20.71
N PRO A 288 -6.31 -17.91 20.87
CA PRO A 288 -6.32 -19.32 20.53
C PRO A 288 -5.84 -19.59 19.10
N LEU A 289 -5.09 -20.68 18.89
CA LEU A 289 -4.45 -20.99 17.61
C LEU A 289 -5.42 -21.02 16.43
N VAL A 290 -6.63 -21.56 16.63
CA VAL A 290 -7.67 -21.65 15.58
C VAL A 290 -8.15 -20.26 15.15
N ASP A 291 -8.33 -19.33 16.09
CA ASP A 291 -8.76 -17.95 15.82
C ASP A 291 -7.61 -17.13 15.21
N ALA A 292 -6.38 -17.41 15.66
CA ALA A 292 -5.17 -16.86 15.08
C ALA A 292 -5.01 -17.26 13.61
N LEU A 293 -5.25 -18.53 13.26
CA LEU A 293 -5.21 -19.01 11.88
C LEU A 293 -6.28 -18.36 10.98
N ASP A 294 -7.46 -18.06 11.53
CA ASP A 294 -8.49 -17.32 10.80
C ASP A 294 -7.99 -15.93 10.38
N SER A 295 -7.36 -15.24 11.33
CA SER A 295 -6.76 -13.92 11.13
C SER A 295 -5.60 -13.96 10.11
N VAL A 296 -4.77 -15.01 10.16
CA VAL A 296 -3.66 -15.21 9.23
C VAL A 296 -4.14 -15.45 7.80
N SER A 297 -5.28 -16.12 7.64
CA SER A 297 -5.86 -16.38 6.31
C SER A 297 -6.15 -15.08 5.55
N GLY A 298 -6.62 -14.03 6.25
CA GLY A 298 -6.84 -12.70 5.65
C GLY A 298 -5.57 -11.89 5.42
N ALA A 299 -4.50 -12.13 6.18
CA ALA A 299 -3.27 -11.34 6.16
C ALA A 299 -2.21 -11.84 5.17
N SER A 300 -2.27 -13.12 4.77
CA SER A 300 -1.29 -13.76 3.89
C SER A 300 -1.24 -13.17 2.47
N GLY A 301 -2.28 -12.45 2.03
CA GLY A 301 -2.24 -11.54 0.88
C GLY A 301 -2.23 -12.20 -0.51
N ASN A 302 -2.31 -13.52 -0.58
CA ASN A 302 -2.55 -14.28 -1.81
C ASN A 302 -3.61 -15.35 -1.55
N ILE A 303 -4.55 -15.52 -2.48
CA ILE A 303 -5.66 -16.49 -2.33
C ILE A 303 -5.19 -17.93 -2.11
N VAL A 304 -4.05 -18.33 -2.68
CA VAL A 304 -3.52 -19.70 -2.52
C VAL A 304 -3.12 -19.95 -1.08
N PHE A 305 -2.48 -18.97 -0.45
CA PHE A 305 -2.10 -19.04 0.97
C PHE A 305 -3.31 -18.88 1.89
N GLU A 306 -4.30 -18.06 1.51
CA GLU A 306 -5.56 -17.92 2.24
C GLU A 306 -6.33 -19.24 2.27
N GLU A 307 -6.54 -19.89 1.12
CA GLU A 307 -7.23 -21.18 0.99
C GLU A 307 -6.49 -22.29 1.75
N ALA A 308 -5.17 -22.35 1.63
CA ALA A 308 -4.35 -23.31 2.36
C ALA A 308 -4.40 -23.08 3.88
N THR A 309 -4.37 -21.82 4.33
CA THR A 309 -4.45 -21.49 5.76
C THR A 309 -5.81 -21.85 6.35
N LYS A 310 -6.90 -21.66 5.59
CA LYS A 310 -8.24 -22.11 6.01
C LYS A 310 -8.31 -23.63 6.16
N ARG A 311 -7.71 -24.37 5.23
CA ARG A 311 -7.61 -25.83 5.35
C ARG A 311 -6.79 -26.24 6.58
N ILE A 312 -5.67 -25.56 6.83
CA ILE A 312 -4.85 -25.79 8.03
C ILE A 312 -5.67 -25.52 9.31
N LYS A 313 -6.46 -24.45 9.33
CA LYS A 313 -7.37 -24.14 10.43
C LYS A 313 -8.36 -25.28 10.68
N GLU A 314 -8.99 -25.80 9.63
CA GLU A 314 -9.93 -26.93 9.72
C GLU A 314 -9.23 -28.16 10.31
N ASP A 315 -8.07 -28.53 9.78
CA ASP A 315 -7.28 -29.67 10.25
C ASP A 315 -6.89 -29.51 11.74
N VAL A 316 -6.37 -28.34 12.13
CA VAL A 316 -5.98 -28.05 13.52
C VAL A 316 -7.19 -28.02 14.46
N SER A 317 -8.34 -27.55 13.99
CA SER A 317 -9.59 -27.55 14.78
C SER A 317 -10.08 -28.97 15.08
N THR A 318 -9.72 -29.95 14.25
CA THR A 318 -10.00 -31.38 14.50
C THR A 318 -8.97 -32.07 15.39
N GLY A 319 -7.96 -31.32 15.89
CA GLY A 319 -6.93 -31.82 16.80
C GLY A 319 -5.64 -32.28 16.11
N GLN A 320 -5.47 -32.02 14.82
CA GLN A 320 -4.22 -32.29 14.12
C GLN A 320 -3.13 -31.27 14.50
N GLN A 321 -1.88 -31.72 14.61
CA GLN A 321 -0.73 -30.83 14.82
C GLN A 321 -0.55 -29.86 13.65
N LEU A 322 -0.18 -28.61 13.94
CA LEU A 322 0.00 -27.56 12.95
C LEU A 322 1.06 -27.93 11.92
N GLN A 323 2.18 -28.55 12.32
CA GLN A 323 3.22 -28.93 11.34
C GLN A 323 2.68 -29.92 10.30
N PHE A 324 1.84 -30.87 10.71
CA PHE A 324 1.28 -31.88 9.81
C PHE A 324 0.25 -31.26 8.88
N ALA A 325 -0.61 -30.38 9.40
CA ALA A 325 -1.55 -29.61 8.58
C ALA A 325 -0.81 -28.74 7.54
N MET A 326 0.26 -28.05 7.94
CA MET A 326 1.10 -27.26 7.04
C MET A 326 1.79 -28.11 5.96
N ARG A 327 2.26 -29.31 6.33
CA ARG A 327 2.86 -30.26 5.40
C ARG A 327 1.84 -30.75 4.36
N ASN A 328 0.62 -31.08 4.79
CA ASN A 328 -0.45 -31.51 3.89
C ASN A 328 -0.86 -30.40 2.91
N ALA A 329 -0.80 -29.13 3.34
CA ALA A 329 -1.08 -28.00 2.48
C ALA A 329 -0.07 -27.85 1.33
N SER A 330 1.15 -28.39 1.45
CA SER A 330 2.18 -28.46 0.38
C SER A 330 2.56 -27.11 -0.26
N ILE A 331 2.36 -26.00 0.45
CA ILE A 331 2.74 -24.65 0.00
C ILE A 331 3.81 -23.99 0.87
N PHE A 332 4.12 -24.59 2.03
CA PHE A 332 5.08 -24.03 2.97
C PHE A 332 6.45 -24.68 2.76
N PRO A 333 7.53 -23.88 2.77
CA PRO A 333 8.89 -24.39 2.69
C PRO A 333 9.25 -25.22 3.91
N SER A 334 10.16 -26.20 3.73
CA SER A 334 10.55 -27.17 4.76
C SER A 334 11.04 -26.52 6.06
N MET A 335 11.80 -25.43 5.95
CA MET A 335 12.31 -24.69 7.10
C MET A 335 11.18 -24.06 7.94
N ALA A 336 10.11 -23.55 7.32
CA ALA A 336 8.96 -23.05 8.07
C ALA A 336 8.23 -24.16 8.83
N ILE A 337 8.00 -25.31 8.17
CA ILE A 337 7.37 -26.49 8.77
C ILE A 337 8.22 -27.00 9.95
N GLN A 338 9.54 -27.05 9.80
CA GLN A 338 10.46 -27.53 10.82
C GLN A 338 10.47 -26.62 12.06
N MET A 339 10.52 -25.31 11.87
CA MET A 339 10.44 -24.36 12.98
C MET A 339 9.11 -24.45 13.72
N VAL A 340 8.00 -24.66 13.00
CA VAL A 340 6.69 -24.91 13.63
C VAL A 340 6.70 -26.21 14.43
N SER A 341 7.29 -27.28 13.90
CA SER A 341 7.44 -28.55 14.64
C SER A 341 8.19 -28.34 15.96
N ILE A 342 9.33 -27.63 15.92
CA ILE A 342 10.13 -27.32 17.12
C ILE A 342 9.33 -26.43 18.08
N GLY A 343 8.60 -25.45 17.57
CA GLY A 343 7.77 -24.54 18.36
C GLY A 343 6.59 -25.23 19.04
N GLU A 344 5.93 -26.17 18.36
CA GLU A 344 4.85 -26.98 18.93
C GLU A 344 5.37 -27.93 20.01
N GLU A 345 6.50 -28.60 19.79
CA GLU A 345 7.08 -29.54 20.76
C GLU A 345 7.65 -28.84 22.00
N SER A 346 8.25 -27.66 21.83
CA SER A 346 8.85 -26.88 22.92
C SER A 346 7.88 -25.92 23.61
N GLY A 347 6.68 -25.71 23.05
CA GLY A 347 5.73 -24.71 23.51
C GLY A 347 6.11 -23.27 23.18
N ALA A 348 7.18 -23.03 22.43
CA ALA A 348 7.68 -21.72 22.02
C ALA A 348 7.32 -21.37 20.56
N LEU A 349 6.05 -21.61 20.19
CA LEU A 349 5.58 -21.47 18.82
C LEU A 349 5.68 -20.03 18.31
N ASP A 350 5.42 -19.05 19.16
CA ASP A 350 5.56 -17.63 18.84
C ASP A 350 7.00 -17.23 18.48
N GLU A 351 7.99 -17.64 19.28
CA GLU A 351 9.40 -17.34 19.00
C GLU A 351 9.86 -17.99 17.70
N MET A 352 9.47 -19.25 17.46
CA MET A 352 9.86 -19.96 16.24
C MET A 352 9.20 -19.36 14.99
N LEU A 353 7.93 -18.96 15.07
CA LEU A 353 7.24 -18.27 13.98
C LEU A 353 7.81 -16.88 13.71
N ASP A 354 8.27 -16.16 14.74
CA ASP A 354 8.92 -14.86 14.57
C ASP A 354 10.28 -14.98 13.86
N LYS A 355 11.04 -16.04 14.16
CA LYS A 355 12.26 -16.39 13.43
C LYS A 355 11.97 -16.75 11.96
N VAL A 356 10.92 -17.53 11.70
CA VAL A 356 10.45 -17.82 10.33
C VAL A 356 10.13 -16.51 9.60
N ALA A 357 9.37 -15.63 10.24
CA ALA A 357 9.00 -14.34 9.66
C ALA A 357 10.22 -13.51 9.27
N THR A 358 11.14 -13.33 10.22
CA THR A 358 12.35 -12.51 10.04
C THR A 358 13.26 -13.08 8.95
N PHE A 359 13.45 -14.41 8.92
CA PHE A 359 14.24 -15.06 7.87
C PHE A 359 13.67 -14.83 6.46
N TYR A 360 12.36 -15.04 6.27
CA TYR A 360 11.75 -14.83 4.95
C TYR A 360 11.58 -13.34 4.59
N GLU A 361 11.46 -12.44 5.57
CA GLU A 361 11.57 -10.98 5.35
C GLU A 361 12.95 -10.63 4.77
N GLU A 362 14.03 -11.15 5.36
CA GLU A 362 15.40 -10.97 4.87
C GLU A 362 15.62 -11.61 3.48
N GLU A 363 15.10 -12.80 3.23
CA GLU A 363 15.19 -13.41 1.90
C GLU A 363 14.47 -12.57 0.84
N VAL A 364 13.27 -12.05 1.15
CA VAL A 364 12.54 -11.15 0.26
C VAL A 364 13.38 -9.89 -0.02
N ASP A 365 13.99 -9.33 1.02
CA ASP A 365 14.83 -8.14 0.90
C ASP A 365 16.05 -8.38 0.01
N ASN A 366 16.76 -9.48 0.21
CA ASN A 366 17.91 -9.87 -0.59
C ASN A 366 17.54 -10.13 -2.06
N MET A 367 16.41 -10.79 -2.32
CA MET A 367 15.93 -11.02 -3.68
C MET A 367 15.57 -9.72 -4.38
N VAL A 368 14.95 -8.81 -3.65
CA VAL A 368 14.55 -7.49 -4.13
C VAL A 368 15.78 -6.64 -4.48
N GLU A 369 16.82 -6.67 -3.66
CA GLU A 369 18.11 -6.01 -3.93
C GLU A 369 18.82 -6.64 -5.14
N GLY A 370 18.84 -7.97 -5.22
CA GLY A 370 19.41 -8.71 -6.35
C GLY A 370 18.72 -8.40 -7.69
N LEU A 371 17.40 -8.19 -7.70
CA LEU A 371 16.70 -7.75 -8.91
C LEU A 371 17.12 -6.35 -9.36
N THR A 372 17.36 -5.46 -8.39
CA THR A 372 17.80 -4.10 -8.67
C THR A 372 19.19 -4.08 -9.30
N SER A 373 20.11 -4.92 -8.82
CA SER A 373 21.48 -5.00 -9.36
C SER A 373 21.55 -5.69 -10.72
N LEU A 374 20.76 -6.74 -10.96
CA LEU A 374 20.70 -7.43 -12.25
C LEU A 374 20.10 -6.57 -13.37
N MET A 375 19.28 -5.58 -13.02
CA MET A 375 18.69 -4.71 -14.01
C MET A 375 19.72 -3.88 -14.76
N GLU A 376 20.75 -3.33 -14.09
CA GLU A 376 21.71 -2.43 -14.73
C GLU A 376 22.44 -3.10 -15.91
N PRO A 377 22.99 -4.33 -15.78
CA PRO A 377 23.53 -5.07 -16.91
C PRO A 377 22.51 -5.37 -18.01
N ILE A 378 21.27 -5.72 -17.65
CA ILE A 378 20.20 -5.99 -18.62
C ILE A 378 19.88 -4.72 -19.42
N ILE A 379 19.77 -3.59 -18.74
CA ILE A 379 19.48 -2.28 -19.34
C ILE A 379 20.61 -1.88 -20.29
N MET A 380 21.87 -1.97 -19.84
CA MET A 380 23.03 -1.67 -20.67
C MET A 380 23.10 -2.59 -21.89
N SER A 381 22.77 -3.87 -21.73
CA SER A 381 22.74 -4.83 -22.83
C SER A 381 21.61 -4.52 -23.82
N VAL A 382 20.40 -4.25 -23.34
CA VAL A 382 19.23 -3.95 -24.17
C VAL A 382 19.42 -2.62 -24.91
N LEU A 383 19.87 -1.57 -24.23
CA LEU A 383 20.18 -0.28 -24.87
C LEU A 383 21.36 -0.40 -25.84
N GLY A 384 22.40 -1.16 -25.48
CA GLY A 384 23.53 -1.42 -26.37
C GLY A 384 23.12 -2.13 -27.65
N VAL A 385 22.28 -3.16 -27.55
CA VAL A 385 21.75 -3.88 -28.72
C VAL A 385 20.78 -3.01 -29.52
N LEU A 386 19.89 -2.25 -28.86
CA LEU A 386 18.95 -1.37 -29.55
C LEU A 386 19.66 -0.23 -30.28
N VAL A 387 20.50 0.54 -29.59
CA VAL A 387 21.21 1.68 -30.16
C VAL A 387 22.27 1.20 -31.15
N GLY A 388 23.04 0.16 -30.81
CA GLY A 388 24.02 -0.42 -31.70
C GLY A 388 23.40 -1.02 -32.96
N GLY A 389 22.31 -1.79 -32.81
CA GLY A 389 21.55 -2.33 -33.93
C GLY A 389 20.98 -1.23 -34.82
N LEU A 390 20.48 -0.14 -34.22
CA LEU A 390 19.99 1.03 -34.96
C LEU A 390 21.12 1.71 -35.74
N ILE A 391 22.27 1.98 -35.10
CA ILE A 391 23.44 2.57 -35.77
C ILE A 391 23.87 1.69 -36.95
N ILE A 392 23.97 0.37 -36.76
CA ILE A 392 24.31 -0.56 -37.84
C ILE A 392 23.28 -0.44 -38.98
N ALA A 393 21.99 -0.47 -38.66
CA ALA A 393 20.92 -0.33 -39.66
C ALA A 393 21.04 0.97 -40.46
N MET A 394 21.49 2.06 -39.84
CA MET A 394 21.60 3.37 -40.47
C MET A 394 22.90 3.55 -41.27
N TYR A 395 23.99 2.90 -40.87
CA TYR A 395 25.30 3.03 -41.53
C TYR A 395 25.52 1.97 -42.61
N LEU A 396 24.88 0.80 -42.50
CA LEU A 396 25.01 -0.27 -43.50
C LEU A 396 24.71 0.18 -44.94
N PRO A 397 23.65 0.99 -45.21
CA PRO A 397 23.40 1.49 -46.56
C PRO A 397 24.48 2.46 -47.06
N ILE A 398 25.10 3.25 -46.16
CA ILE A 398 26.22 4.16 -46.51
C ILE A 398 27.41 3.36 -47.04
N PHE A 399 27.77 2.26 -46.37
CA PHE A 399 28.87 1.40 -46.80
C PHE A 399 28.60 0.71 -48.14
N GLN A 400 27.34 0.32 -48.39
CA GLN A 400 26.97 -0.30 -49.67
C GLN A 400 26.96 0.71 -50.82
N LEU A 401 26.49 1.94 -50.60
CA LEU A 401 26.58 3.02 -51.60
C LEU A 401 28.03 3.35 -51.96
N GLY A 402 28.95 3.33 -51.00
CA GLY A 402 30.38 3.53 -51.24
C GLY A 402 31.09 2.38 -51.96
N ALA A 403 30.46 1.20 -52.07
CA ALA A 403 31.01 0.03 -52.77
C ALA A 403 30.52 -0.11 -54.22
N VAL A 404 29.56 0.74 -54.65
CA VAL A 404 28.93 0.71 -55.98
C VAL A 404 29.48 1.81 -56.92
N VAL A 405 30.52 2.54 -56.48
CA VAL A 405 31.25 3.53 -57.30
C VAL A 405 32.64 3.03 -57.66
#